data_AF-A0A3D1F213-F1
#
_entry.id   AF-A0A3D1F213-F1
#
_cell.length_a   1.000
_cell.length_b   1.000
_cell.length_c   1.000
_cell.angle_alpha   90.00
_cell.angle_beta   90.00
_cell.angle_gamma   90.00
#
_symmetry.space_group_name_H-M   'P 1'
#
loop_
_entity.id
_entity.type
_entity.pdbx_description
1 polymer ?
#
loop_
_entity_poly.entity_id
_entity_poly.type
_entity_poly.pdbx_seq_one_letter_code
_entity_poly.pdbx_strand_id
1 'polypeptide(L)' 'MNKTTKIALFPGTFDPITNGHMDVIQRADPLFDKLIIAVGHNPDKNVVFPQ' A
#
# COMPACT_ATOMS: atom_id res chain seq x y z
N MET A 1 4.11 8.21 -29.38
CA MET A 1 5.02 7.49 -28.46
C MET A 1 4.14 6.79 -27.44
N ASN A 2 4.18 5.46 -27.32
CA ASN A 2 3.36 4.74 -26.35
C ASN A 2 3.94 4.96 -24.95
N LYS A 3 3.25 5.71 -24.10
CA LYS A 3 3.63 5.86 -22.69
C LYS A 3 3.28 4.56 -21.96
N THR A 4 4.28 3.85 -21.45
CA THR A 4 4.03 2.69 -20.59
C THR A 4 3.56 3.19 -19.22
N THR A 5 2.35 2.82 -18.82
CA THR A 5 1.79 3.12 -17.50
C THR A 5 2.55 2.35 -16.43
N LYS A 6 3.10 3.06 -15.44
CA LYS A 6 3.80 2.46 -14.31
C LYS A 6 2.83 2.28 -13.15
N ILE A 7 2.57 1.03 -12.78
CA ILE A 7 1.70 0.67 -11.66
C ILE A 7 2.56 0.04 -10.55
N ALA A 8 2.44 0.55 -9.33
CA ALA A 8 3.07 0.00 -8.13
C ALA A 8 2.03 -0.68 -7.21
N LEU A 9 2.48 -1.71 -6.50
CA LEU A 9 1.73 -2.43 -5.47
C LEU A 9 2.47 -2.32 -4.14
N PHE A 10 1.79 -1.84 -3.10
CA PHE A 10 2.27 -1.80 -1.74
C PHE A 10 1.38 -2.70 -0.86
N PRO A 11 1.71 -3.99 -0.72
CA PRO A 11 0.92 -4.93 0.08
C PRO A 11 1.33 -4.89 1.55
N GLY A 12 0.37 -5.11 2.44
CA GLY A 12 0.62 -5.17 3.88
C GLY A 12 -0.65 -5.44 4.67
N THR A 13 -0.49 -5.86 5.93
CA THR A 13 -1.63 -5.98 6.86
C THR A 13 -2.16 -4.59 7.24
N PHE A 14 -1.29 -3.59 7.40
CA PHE A 14 -1.68 -2.21 7.76
C PHE A 14 -2.62 -2.13 8.97
N ASP A 15 -2.31 -2.91 10.02
CA ASP A 15 -3.11 -3.04 11.24
C ASP A 15 -2.36 -2.43 12.46
N PRO A 16 -2.50 -1.11 12.75
CA PRO A 16 -3.07 -0.09 11.88
C PRO A 16 -2.04 0.47 10.88
N ILE A 17 -2.52 1.30 9.96
CA ILE A 17 -1.63 2.15 9.17
C ILE A 17 -0.84 3.08 10.11
N THR A 18 0.41 3.40 9.75
CA THR A 18 1.32 4.19 10.59
C THR A 18 1.89 5.34 9.79
N ASN A 19 2.48 6.33 10.46
CA ASN A 19 3.14 7.45 9.78
C ASN A 19 4.30 6.98 8.88
N GLY A 20 4.93 5.84 9.19
CA GLY A 20 5.93 5.22 8.31
C GLY A 20 5.32 4.71 7.01
N HIS A 21 4.15 4.07 7.07
CA HIS A 21 3.41 3.67 5.86
C HIS A 21 3.02 4.90 5.01
N MET A 22 2.57 5.98 5.67
CA MET A 22 2.20 7.23 5.00
C MET A 22 3.40 7.90 4.30
N ASP A 23 4.57 7.92 4.95
CA ASP A 23 5.80 8.44 4.35
C ASP A 23 6.19 7.67 3.08
N VAL A 24 6.09 6.33 3.10
CA VAL A 24 6.32 5.50 1.91
C VAL A 24 5.33 5.81 0.80
N ILE A 25 4.04 5.94 1.13
CA ILE A 25 2.98 6.28 0.16
C ILE A 25 3.25 7.64 -0.48
N GLN A 26 3.57 8.66 0.32
CA GLN A 26 3.86 10.01 -0.18
C GLN A 26 5.09 10.06 -1.08
N ARG A 27 6.13 9.26 -0.78
CA ARG A 27 7.32 9.17 -1.64
C ARG A 27 7.06 8.40 -2.93
N ALA A 28 6.13 7.44 -2.91
CA ALA A 28 5.79 6.62 -4.07
C ALA A 28 4.81 7.33 -5.03
N ASP A 29 3.91 8.18 -4.53
CA ASP A 29 2.90 8.89 -5.33
C ASP A 29 3.45 9.60 -6.58
N PRO A 30 4.55 10.38 -6.53
CA PRO A 30 5.09 11.03 -7.73
C PRO A 30 5.89 10.09 -8.66
N LEU A 31 6.19 8.86 -8.25
CA LEU A 31 7.05 7.94 -9.00
C LEU A 31 6.29 7.01 -9.95
N PHE A 32 4.99 6.82 -9.70
CA PHE A 32 4.12 5.88 -10.43
C PHE A 32 2.87 6.58 -10.92
N ASP A 33 2.31 6.12 -12.05
CA ASP A 33 1.01 6.63 -12.52
C ASP A 33 -0.14 6.10 -11.67
N LYS A 34 0.05 4.97 -10.97
CA LYS A 34 -0.91 4.37 -10.05
C LYS A 34 -0.21 3.61 -8.93
N LEU A 35 -0.60 3.87 -7.69
CA LEU A 35 -0.17 3.13 -6.51
C LEU A 35 -1.36 2.37 -5.92
N ILE A 36 -1.24 1.04 -5.76
CA ILE A 36 -2.27 0.18 -5.19
C ILE A 36 -1.83 -0.27 -3.80
N ILE A 37 -2.61 0.06 -2.77
CA ILE A 37 -2.38 -0.40 -1.40
C ILE A 37 -3.22 -1.65 -1.17
N ALA A 38 -2.57 -2.81 -1.06
CA ALA A 38 -3.26 -4.08 -0.88
C ALA A 38 -3.26 -4.47 0.60
N VAL A 39 -4.42 -4.29 1.25
CA VAL A 39 -4.62 -4.65 2.66
C VAL A 39 -4.92 -6.14 2.75
N GLY A 40 -3.96 -6.90 3.27
CA GLY A 40 -4.06 -8.35 3.41
C GLY A 40 -4.69 -8.75 4.74
N HIS A 41 -5.81 -9.48 4.68
CA HIS A 41 -6.42 -10.13 5.84
C HIS A 41 -5.73 -11.46 6.13
N ASN A 42 -5.20 -11.62 7.35
CA ASN A 42 -4.67 -12.90 7.82
C ASN A 42 -5.49 -13.39 9.03
N PRO A 43 -6.41 -14.35 8.84
CA PRO A 43 -7.30 -14.83 9.90
C PRO A 43 -6.56 -15.55 11.04
N ASP A 44 -5.33 -16.02 10.80
CA ASP A 44 -4.50 -16.69 11.82
C ASP A 44 -3.74 -15.69 12.72
N LYS A 45 -3.81 -14.39 12.42
CA LYS A 45 -3.24 -13.34 13.27
C LYS A 45 -4.35 -12.70 14.10
N ASN A 46 -4.07 -12.54 15.40
CA ASN A 46 -4.87 -11.66 16.26
C ASN A 46 -4.62 -10.22 15.83
N VAL A 47 -5.51 -9.71 15.00
CA VAL A 47 -5.50 -8.32 14.53
C VAL A 47 -6.10 -7.39 15.58
N VAL A 48 -5.56 -6.18 15.66
CA VAL A 48 -6.07 -5.13 16.57
C VAL A 48 -7.27 -4.42 15.94
N PHE A 49 -7.34 -4.37 14.60
CA PHE A 49 -8.44 -3.79 13.83
C PHE A 49 -8.96 -4.77 12.74
N PRO A 50 -10.28 -4.80 12.47
CA PRO A 50 -10.83 -5.57 11.36
C PRO A 50 -10.37 -4.99 10.00
N GLN A 51 -10.10 -5.87 9.04
CA GLN A 51 -9.55 -5.54 7.72
C GLN A 51 -10.52 -5.86 6.59
#